data_AF-A0A2I2DR23-F1
#
_entry.id   AF-A0A2I2DR23-F1
#
_cell.length_a   1.000
_cell.length_b   1.000
_cell.length_c   1.000
_cell.angle_alpha   90.00
_cell.angle_beta   90.00
_cell.angle_gamma   90.00
#
_symmetry.space_group_name_H-M   'P 1'
#
loop_
_entity.id
_entity.type
_entity.pdbx_description
1 polymer ?
#
loop_
_entity_poly.entity_id
_entity_poly.type
_entity_poly.pdbx_seq_one_letter_code
_entity_poly.pdbx_strand_id
1 'polypeptide(L)' 'MENQTQIFGIRAVIEAANAGETIDKAFLQKGLKGELFNELKSLLKSIF' A
#
# COMPACT_ATOMS: atom_id res chain seq x y z
N MET A 1 -19.96 -7.50 -13.61
CA MET A 1 -19.57 -6.78 -12.39
C MET A 1 -18.10 -7.03 -12.19
N GLU A 2 -17.26 -6.03 -12.43
CA GLU A 2 -15.83 -6.13 -12.17
C GLU A 2 -15.62 -6.11 -10.65
N ASN A 3 -15.08 -7.19 -10.10
CA ASN A 3 -14.75 -7.29 -8.68
C ASN A 3 -13.55 -6.38 -8.41
N GLN A 4 -13.81 -5.14 -8.05
CA GLN A 4 -12.78 -4.22 -7.57
C GLN A 4 -12.40 -4.64 -6.14
N THR A 5 -11.28 -5.35 -5.99
CA THR A 5 -10.74 -5.71 -4.68
C THR A 5 -10.31 -4.42 -3.96
N GLN A 6 -11.14 -3.92 -3.04
CA GLN A 6 -10.76 -2.81 -2.17
C GLN A 6 -9.99 -3.34 -0.97
N ILE A 7 -8.68 -3.06 -0.96
CA ILE A 7 -7.78 -3.46 0.12
C ILE A 7 -7.70 -2.36 1.18
N PHE A 8 -7.95 -2.72 2.44
CA PHE A 8 -7.91 -1.78 3.58
C PHE A 8 -6.76 -2.09 4.52
N GLY A 9 -6.10 -1.05 5.01
CA GLY A 9 -5.02 -1.13 5.98
C GLY A 9 -3.63 -1.22 5.35
N ILE A 10 -2.64 -0.69 6.08
CA ILE A 10 -1.26 -0.56 5.59
C ILE A 10 -0.65 -1.92 5.24
N ARG A 11 -0.88 -2.95 6.07
CA ARG A 11 -0.31 -4.29 5.86
C ARG A 11 -0.84 -4.93 4.58
N ALA A 12 -2.13 -4.79 4.29
CA ALA A 12 -2.70 -5.39 3.10
C ALA A 12 -2.23 -4.69 1.81
N VAL A 13 -1.97 -3.38 1.87
CA VAL A 13 -1.31 -2.65 0.77
C VAL A 13 0.13 -3.12 0.57
N ILE A 14 0.89 -3.35 1.64
CA ILE A 14 2.25 -3.91 1.56
C ILE A 14 2.23 -5.30 0.92
N GLU A 15 1.30 -6.17 1.33
CA GLU A 15 1.20 -7.52 0.76
C GLU A 15 0.83 -7.50 -0.73
N ALA A 16 -0.15 -6.68 -1.14
CA ALA A 16 -0.50 -6.53 -2.55
C ALA A 16 0.69 -6.03 -3.39
N ALA A 17 1.42 -5.03 -2.89
CA ALA A 17 2.61 -4.51 -3.54
C ALA A 17 3.73 -5.57 -3.64
N ASN A 18 3.94 -6.37 -2.59
CA ASN A 18 4.92 -7.48 -2.61
C ASN A 18 4.48 -8.65 -3.50
N ALA A 19 3.18 -8.89 -3.63
CA ALA A 19 2.60 -9.90 -4.52
C ALA A 19 2.70 -9.49 -6.00
N GLY A 20 3.19 -8.28 -6.30
CA GLY A 20 3.26 -7.75 -7.66
C GLY A 20 1.91 -7.36 -8.22
N GLU A 21 0.89 -7.17 -7.38
CA GLU A 21 -0.38 -6.62 -7.83
C GLU A 21 -0.21 -5.16 -8.27
N THR A 22 -0.92 -4.78 -9.32
CA THR A 22 -0.86 -3.41 -9.84
C THR A 22 -1.69 -2.49 -8.96
N ILE A 23 -1.04 -1.52 -8.34
CA ILE A 23 -1.69 -0.48 -7.54
C ILE A 23 -1.82 0.79 -8.38
N ASP A 24 -3.02 1.04 -8.89
CA ASP A 24 -3.31 2.22 -9.73
C ASP A 24 -3.27 3.53 -8.92
N LYS A 25 -3.87 3.52 -7.72
CA LYS A 25 -3.92 4.68 -6.84
C LYS A 25 -4.02 4.28 -5.37
N ALA A 26 -3.20 4.91 -4.53
CA ALA A 26 -3.26 4.76 -3.08
C ALA A 26 -3.43 6.13 -2.40
N PHE A 27 -4.33 6.20 -1.41
CA PHE A 27 -4.55 7.41 -0.61
C PHE A 27 -3.94 7.23 0.77
N LEU A 28 -3.01 8.11 1.13
CA LEU A 28 -2.39 8.11 2.45
C LEU A 28 -2.92 9.26 3.30
N GLN A 29 -3.34 8.97 4.52
CA GLN A 29 -3.71 10.00 5.48
C GLN A 29 -2.46 10.74 5.96
N LYS A 30 -2.57 12.05 6.15
CA LYS A 30 -1.48 12.87 6.69
C LYS A 30 -1.27 12.52 8.17
N GLY A 31 -0.01 12.51 8.60
CA GLY A 31 0.35 12.27 10.00
C GLY A 31 0.40 10.80 10.42
N LEU A 32 0.33 9.85 9.47
CA LEU A 32 0.60 8.44 9.75
C LEU A 32 2.00 8.27 10.34
N LYS A 33 2.10 7.45 11.40
CA LYS A 33 3.33 7.14 12.14
C LYS A 33 3.29 5.67 12.55
N GLY A 34 4.46 5.10 12.82
CA GLY A 34 4.61 3.71 13.24
C GLY A 34 5.36 2.85 12.22
N GLU A 35 5.72 1.65 12.64
CA GLU A 35 6.62 0.76 11.90
C GLU A 35 6.06 0.36 10.53
N LEU A 36 4.78 -0.04 10.45
CA LEU A 36 4.13 -0.41 9.19
C LEU A 36 4.11 0.75 8.18
N PHE A 37 3.94 1.98 8.64
CA PHE A 37 3.97 3.13 7.74
C PHE A 37 5.40 3.40 7.21
N ASN A 38 6.41 3.21 8.05
CA ASN A 38 7.80 3.32 7.63
C ASN A 38 8.17 2.24 6.61
N GLU A 39 7.68 1.02 6.81
CA GLU A 39 7.82 -0.09 5.87
C GLU A 39 7.16 0.21 4.53
N LEU A 40 5.89 0.63 4.53
CA LEU A 40 5.18 1.07 3.32
C LEU A 40 5.95 2.19 2.60
N LYS A 41 6.48 3.17 3.34
CA LYS A 41 7.25 4.27 2.77
C LYS A 41 8.56 3.80 2.13
N SER A 42 9.22 2.80 2.73
CA SER A 42 10.42 2.19 2.16
C SER A 42 10.09 1.41 0.88
N LEU A 43 8.98 0.68 0.88
CA LEU A 43 8.49 -0.05 -0.28
C LEU A 43 8.19 0.89 -1.46
N LEU A 44 7.45 1.97 -1.19
CA LEU A 44 7.14 2.98 -2.21
C LEU A 44 8.41 3.59 -2.80
N LYS A 45 9.42 3.89 -1.97
CA LYS A 45 10.72 4.39 -2.45
C LYS A 45 11.52 3.41 -3.31
N SER A 46 11.26 2.10 -3.19
CA SER A 46 11.93 1.09 -4.01
C SER A 46 11.27 0.89 -5.38
N ILE A 47 10.03 1.36 -5.55
CA ILE A 47 9.25 1.24 -6.78
C ILE A 47 9.48 2.44 -7.71
N PHE A 48 9.91 3.58 -7.18
CA PHE A 48 10.31 4.79 -7.92
C PHE A 48 11.82 4.88 -8.06
#